data_AF-A0A838TRM9-F1
#
_entry.id   AF-A0A838TRM9-F1
#
_cell.length_a   1.000
_cell.length_b   1.000
_cell.length_c   1.000
_cell.angle_alpha   90.00
_cell.angle_beta   90.00
_cell.angle_gamma   90.00
#
_symmetry.space_group_name_H-M   'P 1'
#
loop_
_entity.id
_entity.type
_entity.pdbx_description
1 polymer ?
#
loop_
_entity_poly.entity_id
_entity_poly.type
_entity_poly.pdbx_seq_one_letter_code
_entity_poly.pdbx_strand_id
1 'polypeptide(L)'
;MLTLIKNTIDFSLKNKVADISLAEWGRKEIKLAEAEMPGLMSLREEYGKQKPLKGARIAGCLHMTIQTAVLIETLIELRAEVK
;
A
#
# COMPACT_ATOMS: atom_id res chain seq x y z
N MET A 1 35.24 28.16 -7.34
CA MET A 1 33.93 27.95 -7.98
C MET A 1 33.34 26.68 -7.39
N LEU A 2 32.50 26.83 -6.36
CA LEU A 2 31.85 25.73 -5.65
C LEU A 2 30.79 25.13 -6.57
N THR A 3 30.95 23.89 -7.03
CA THR A 3 29.83 23.13 -7.61
C THR A 3 29.39 22.09 -6.61
N LEU A 4 28.33 22.45 -5.89
CA LEU A 4 27.59 21.65 -4.92
C LEU A 4 27.02 20.40 -5.60
N ILE A 5 27.70 19.25 -5.46
CA ILE A 5 27.05 17.94 -5.54
C ILE A 5 26.77 17.52 -4.10
N LYS A 6 25.78 18.15 -3.48
CA LYS A 6 25.19 17.64 -2.24
C LYS A 6 24.32 16.44 -2.63
N ASN A 7 24.65 15.27 -2.09
CA ASN A 7 23.88 14.02 -2.15
C ASN A 7 22.37 14.25 -2.29
N THR A 8 21.84 13.98 -3.48
CA THR A 8 20.44 14.20 -3.86
C THR A 8 19.48 13.09 -3.42
N ILE A 9 19.97 12.13 -2.64
CA ILE A 9 19.20 10.95 -2.21
C ILE A 9 18.72 11.20 -0.78
N ASP A 10 17.45 11.58 -0.65
CA ASP A 10 16.77 11.68 0.63
C ASP A 10 16.25 10.30 1.06
N PHE A 11 16.98 9.67 1.98
CA PHE A 11 16.60 8.38 2.57
C PHE A 11 15.42 8.46 3.54
N SER A 12 14.86 9.66 3.79
CA SER A 12 13.71 9.88 4.67
C SER A 12 12.37 9.95 3.94
N LEU A 13 12.37 9.90 2.60
CA LEU A 13 11.15 9.91 1.78
C LEU A 13 10.25 8.72 2.10
N LYS A 14 9.09 9.00 2.69
CA LYS A 14 8.10 7.98 3.08
C LYS A 14 7.29 7.45 1.89
N ASN A 15 6.99 8.31 0.93
CA ASN A 15 6.30 7.97 -0.32
C ASN A 15 6.62 9.01 -1.39
N LYS A 16 6.41 8.65 -2.66
CA LYS A 16 6.52 9.53 -3.81
C LYS A 16 5.48 9.12 -4.84
N VAL A 17 4.50 9.99 -5.07
CA VAL A 17 3.39 9.79 -6.02
C VAL A 17 3.28 11.00 -6.95
N ALA A 18 2.59 10.85 -8.08
CA ALA A 18 2.44 11.92 -9.06
C ALA A 18 1.58 13.09 -8.53
N ASP A 19 0.42 12.79 -7.94
CA ASP A 19 -0.49 13.79 -7.37
C ASP A 19 -1.26 13.19 -6.19
N ILE A 20 -1.10 13.79 -5.00
CA ILE A 20 -1.75 13.34 -3.77
C ILE A 20 -3.21 13.81 -3.67
N SER A 21 -3.62 14.83 -4.44
CA SER A 21 -4.99 15.36 -4.43
C SER A 21 -6.02 14.33 -4.93
N LEU A 22 -5.58 13.37 -5.75
CA LEU A 22 -6.40 12.27 -6.27
C LEU A 22 -6.74 11.20 -5.23
N ALA A 23 -6.21 11.28 -4.00
CA ALA A 23 -6.40 10.27 -2.97
C ALA A 23 -7.89 10.00 -2.65
N GLU A 24 -8.73 11.04 -2.59
CA GLU A 24 -10.16 10.87 -2.29
C GLU A 24 -10.87 10.09 -3.40
N TRP A 25 -10.56 10.38 -4.67
CA TRP A 25 -11.11 9.63 -5.80
C TRP A 25 -10.61 8.19 -5.79
N GLY A 26 -9.30 7.98 -5.60
CA GLY A 26 -8.72 6.64 -5.46
C GLY A 26 -9.40 5.82 -4.35
N ARG A 27 -9.78 6.45 -3.22
CA ARG A 27 -10.56 5.78 -2.16
C ARG A 27 -11.95 5.34 -2.60
N LYS A 28 -12.62 6.08 -3.49
CA LYS A 28 -13.92 5.67 -4.04
C LYS A 28 -13.77 4.45 -4.94
N GLU A 29 -12.76 4.45 -5.81
CA GLU A 29 -12.45 3.32 -6.69
C GLU A 29 -12.05 2.05 -5.92
N ILE A 30 -11.25 2.18 -4.85
CA ILE A 30 -10.87 1.06 -3.99
C ILE A 30 -12.11 0.40 -3.38
N LYS A 31 -13.06 1.18 -2.87
CA LYS A 31 -14.30 0.63 -2.28
C LYS A 31 -15.13 -0.15 -3.30
N LEU A 32 -15.17 0.31 -4.56
CA LEU A 32 -15.81 -0.43 -5.63
C LEU A 32 -15.07 -1.75 -5.93
N ALA A 33 -13.73 -1.71 -5.97
CA ALA A 33 -12.92 -2.90 -6.21
C ALA A 33 -13.01 -3.94 -5.08
N GLU A 34 -13.22 -3.53 -3.82
CA GLU A 34 -13.42 -4.47 -2.71
C GLU A 34 -14.63 -5.39 -2.94
N ALA A 35 -15.73 -4.86 -3.50
CA ALA A 35 -16.92 -5.64 -3.82
C ALA A 35 -16.64 -6.70 -4.91
N GLU A 36 -15.75 -6.39 -5.86
CA GLU A 36 -15.36 -7.28 -6.96
C GLU A 36 -14.21 -8.24 -6.61
N MET A 37 -13.68 -8.15 -5.38
CA MET A 37 -12.56 -8.98 -4.91
C MET A 37 -12.93 -9.82 -3.67
N PRO A 38 -13.96 -10.68 -3.76
CA PRO A 38 -14.51 -11.41 -2.61
C PRO A 38 -13.48 -12.33 -1.93
N GLY A 39 -12.51 -12.86 -2.68
CA GLY A 39 -11.46 -13.70 -2.11
C GLY A 39 -10.58 -12.95 -1.09
N LEU A 40 -10.20 -11.71 -1.38
CA LEU A 40 -9.41 -10.90 -0.44
C LEU A 40 -10.24 -10.46 0.76
N MET A 41 -11.52 -10.12 0.56
CA MET A 41 -12.40 -9.75 1.66
C MET A 41 -12.64 -10.92 2.61
N SER A 42 -12.84 -12.13 2.08
CA SER A 42 -12.95 -13.35 2.87
C SER A 42 -11.70 -13.59 3.73
N LEU A 43 -10.49 -13.41 3.17
CA LEU A 43 -9.24 -13.53 3.93
C LEU A 43 -9.15 -12.50 5.07
N ARG A 44 -9.62 -11.26 4.85
CA ARG A 44 -9.67 -10.24 5.90
C ARG A 44 -10.62 -10.67 7.03
N GLU A 45 -11.77 -11.23 6.70
CA GLU A 45 -12.75 -11.70 7.70
C GLU A 45 -12.23 -12.89 8.50
N GLU A 46 -11.65 -13.89 7.82
CA GLU A 46 -11.18 -15.14 8.42
C GLU A 46 -9.93 -14.93 9.30
N TYR A 47 -8.93 -14.20 8.79
CA TYR A 47 -7.63 -14.05 9.43
C TYR A 47 -7.41 -12.69 10.09
N GLY A 48 -8.32 -11.72 9.90
CA GLY A 48 -8.22 -10.37 10.45
C GLY A 48 -8.18 -10.33 11.98
N LYS A 49 -8.73 -11.31 12.69
CA LYS A 49 -8.59 -11.39 14.16
C LYS A 49 -7.28 -12.05 14.59
N GLN A 50 -6.81 -13.02 13.80
CA GLN A 50 -5.62 -13.81 14.08
C GLN A 50 -4.34 -13.00 13.83
N LYS A 51 -4.39 -11.99 12.95
CA LYS A 51 -3.28 -11.12 12.59
C LYS A 51 -2.01 -11.92 12.22
N PRO A 52 -2.11 -12.87 11.28
CA PRO A 52 -1.05 -13.83 11.00
C PRO A 52 0.24 -13.20 10.48
N LEU A 53 0.16 -12.00 9.87
CA LEU A 53 1.32 -11.30 9.32
C LEU A 53 1.93 -10.30 10.31
N LYS A 54 1.56 -10.35 11.59
CA LYS A 54 2.11 -9.45 12.62
C LYS A 54 3.64 -9.56 12.66
N GLY A 55 4.31 -8.45 12.36
CA GLY A 55 5.77 -8.35 12.34
C GLY A 55 6.40 -8.71 10.99
N ALA A 56 5.61 -9.16 10.01
CA ALA A 56 6.09 -9.35 8.65
C ALA A 56 6.36 -7.99 7.98
N ARG A 57 7.44 -7.91 7.22
CA ARG A 57 7.82 -6.75 6.41
C ARG A 57 7.84 -7.18 4.96
N ILE A 58 6.92 -6.65 4.16
CA ILE A 58 6.68 -7.08 2.78
C ILE A 58 7.06 -5.91 1.85
N ALA A 59 7.94 -6.19 0.89
CA ALA A 59 8.26 -5.25 -0.19
C ALA A 59 7.50 -5.65 -1.46
N GLY A 60 6.72 -4.72 -2.02
CA GLY A 60 5.91 -4.97 -3.21
C GLY A 60 6.50 -4.31 -4.47
N CYS A 61 6.73 -5.09 -5.53
CA CYS A 61 7.08 -4.57 -6.86
C CYS A 61 6.05 -5.05 -7.89
N LEU A 62 4.80 -4.64 -7.69
CA LEU A 62 3.68 -4.92 -8.59
C LEU A 62 3.22 -3.61 -9.24
N HIS A 63 2.40 -3.74 -10.28
CA HIS A 63 1.72 -2.58 -10.85
C HIS A 63 0.84 -1.91 -9.78
N MET A 64 1.07 -0.61 -9.52
CA MET A 64 0.35 0.15 -8.50
C MET A 64 -1.04 0.57 -9.02
N THR A 65 -1.94 -0.39 -9.14
CA THR A 65 -3.34 -0.22 -9.57
C THR A 65 -4.31 -0.23 -8.39
N ILE A 66 -5.61 0.02 -8.65
CA ILE A 66 -6.67 -0.05 -7.64
C ILE A 66 -6.77 -1.44 -7.01
N GLN A 67 -6.64 -2.51 -7.80
CA GLN A 67 -6.67 -3.89 -7.30
C GLN A 67 -5.49 -4.19 -6.37
N THR A 68 -4.30 -3.70 -6.70
CA THR A 68 -3.12 -3.82 -5.83
C THR A 68 -3.30 -3.05 -4.53
N ALA A 69 -4.03 -1.93 -4.53
CA ALA A 69 -4.36 -1.23 -3.29
C ALA A 69 -5.23 -2.10 -2.35
N VAL A 70 -6.22 -2.82 -2.88
CA VAL A 70 -7.03 -3.78 -2.09
C VAL A 70 -6.17 -4.91 -1.51
N LEU A 71 -5.20 -5.41 -2.29
CA LEU A 71 -4.21 -6.38 -1.81
C LEU A 71 -3.35 -5.81 -0.68
N ILE A 72 -2.77 -4.62 -0.86
CA ILE A 72 -1.93 -3.96 0.15
C ILE A 72 -2.71 -3.76 1.45
N GLU A 73 -3.95 -3.26 1.37
CA GLU A 73 -4.80 -3.07 2.56
C GLU A 73 -5.17 -4.38 3.24
N THR A 74 -5.28 -5.47 2.49
CA THR A 74 -5.47 -6.80 3.06
C THR A 74 -4.24 -7.23 3.87
N LEU A 75 -3.03 -7.05 3.33
CA LEU A 75 -1.80 -7.38 4.03
C LEU A 75 -1.64 -6.54 5.32
N ILE A 76 -1.97 -5.24 5.25
CA ILE A 76 -1.96 -4.34 6.41
C ILE A 76 -3.00 -4.77 7.46
N GLU A 77 -4.22 -5.11 7.03
CA GLU A 77 -5.28 -5.61 7.92
C GLU A 77 -4.81 -6.90 8.64
N LEU A 78 -4.05 -7.76 7.95
CA LEU A 78 -3.44 -8.95 8.54
C LEU A 78 -2.18 -8.65 9.39
N ARG A 79 -1.85 -7.37 9.63
CA ARG A 79 -0.73 -6.81 10.43
C ARG A 79 0.67 -6.87 9.81
N ALA A 80 0.77 -6.94 8.48
CA ALA A 80 2.04 -6.72 7.80
C ALA A 80 2.42 -5.22 7.74
N GLU A 81 3.72 -4.93 7.74
CA GLU A 81 4.27 -3.67 7.26
C GLU A 81 4.56 -3.82 5.76
N VAL A 82 4.01 -2.93 4.93
CA VAL A 82 4.19 -2.97 3.46
C VAL A 82 4.97 -1.74 2.99
N LYS A 83 5.92 -1.93 2.08
CA LYS A 83 6.66 -0.86 1.39
C LYS A 83 6.74 -1.06 -0.10
#